data_AF-A0A660V9J6-F1
#
_entry.id   AF-A0A660V9J6-F1
#
_cell.length_a   1.000
_cell.length_b   1.000
_cell.length_c   1.000
_cell.angle_alpha   90.00
_cell.angle_beta   90.00
_cell.angle_gamma   90.00
#
_symmetry.space_group_name_H-M   'P 1'
#
loop_
_entity.id
_entity.type
_entity.pdbx_description
1 polymer ?
#
loop_
_entity_poly.entity_id
_entity_poly.type
_entity_poly.pdbx_seq_one_letter_code
_entity_poly.pdbx_strand_id
1 'polypeptide(L)'
;PKRFFGKLIHDNCPRRAYFDTGRFAKTFGDELCLLELGCKGPQTYADCPIRLWNGGVNWCVGSNAPCIGCVEPGFPDNAPLYEKITEDRYTEYAVRTREEG
;
A
#
# COMPACT_ATOMS: atom_id res chain seq x y z
N PRO A 1 3.80 -8.99 -14.79
CA PRO A 1 2.79 -10.01 -15.17
C PRO A 1 1.46 -9.84 -14.41
N LYS A 2 0.30 -9.91 -15.08
CA LYS A 2 -1.02 -9.69 -14.46
C LYS A 2 -1.32 -10.61 -13.26
N ARG A 3 -0.73 -11.82 -13.22
CA ARG A 3 -0.88 -12.74 -12.08
C ARG A 3 -0.43 -12.15 -10.74
N PHE A 4 0.66 -11.37 -10.73
CA PHE A 4 1.27 -10.85 -9.50
C PHE A 4 0.97 -9.36 -9.27
N PHE A 5 0.66 -8.62 -10.34
CA PHE A 5 0.47 -7.16 -10.33
C PHE A 5 -0.93 -6.75 -10.82
N GLY A 6 -1.90 -7.67 -10.78
CA GLY A 6 -3.26 -7.43 -11.31
C GLY A 6 -4.23 -6.81 -10.31
N LYS A 7 -3.90 -6.80 -9.01
CA LYS A 7 -4.74 -6.29 -7.93
C LYS A 7 -3.92 -5.37 -7.02
N LEU A 8 -4.60 -4.46 -6.34
CA LEU A 8 -3.98 -3.63 -5.32
C LEU A 8 -3.63 -4.46 -4.10
N ILE A 9 -2.55 -4.08 -3.41
CA ILE A 9 -2.23 -4.57 -2.07
C ILE A 9 -3.44 -4.35 -1.15
N HIS A 10 -4.09 -3.19 -1.25
CA HIS A 10 -5.22 -2.84 -0.37
C HIS A 10 -6.47 -3.71 -0.56
N ASP A 11 -6.66 -4.30 -1.74
CA ASP A 11 -7.80 -5.21 -2.00
C ASP A 11 -7.68 -6.54 -1.25
N ASN A 12 -6.45 -6.89 -0.83
CA ASN A 12 -6.16 -8.15 -0.14
C ASN A 12 -5.53 -7.92 1.24
N CYS A 13 -5.58 -6.68 1.75
CA CYS A 13 -4.99 -6.33 3.03
C CYS A 13 -5.91 -6.77 4.20
N PRO A 14 -5.42 -7.54 5.19
CA PRO A 14 -6.22 -7.93 6.36
C PRO A 14 -6.71 -6.75 7.20
N ARG A 15 -6.03 -5.60 7.13
CA ARG A 15 -6.43 -4.37 7.83
C ARG A 15 -7.49 -3.55 7.09
N ARG A 16 -8.07 -4.08 6.00
CA ARG A 16 -9.08 -3.38 5.17
C ARG A 16 -10.34 -3.02 5.96
N ALA A 17 -10.82 -3.89 6.85
CA ALA A 17 -11.98 -3.60 7.68
C ALA A 17 -11.78 -2.37 8.59
N TYR A 18 -10.54 -2.11 9.04
CA TYR A 18 -10.22 -0.90 9.80
C TYR A 18 -10.27 0.35 8.92
N PHE A 19 -9.78 0.26 7.68
CA PHE A 19 -9.89 1.34 6.70
C PHE A 19 -11.37 1.67 6.41
N ASP A 20 -12.19 0.66 6.12
CA ASP A 20 -13.60 0.83 5.75
C ASP A 20 -14.44 1.45 6.89
N THR A 21 -14.00 1.26 8.14
CA THR A 21 -14.63 1.84 9.35
C THR A 21 -13.96 3.14 9.82
N GLY A 22 -13.02 3.70 9.05
CA GLY A 22 -12.34 4.96 9.39
C GLY A 22 -11.41 4.87 10.59
N ARG A 23 -10.93 3.66 10.93
CA ARG A 23 -10.05 3.40 12.07
C ARG A 23 -8.60 3.32 11.62
N PHE A 24 -7.85 4.37 11.92
CA PHE A 24 -6.46 4.52 11.51
C PHE A 24 -5.50 4.47 12.69
N ALA A 25 -4.34 3.86 12.46
CA ALA A 25 -3.22 3.86 13.39
C ALA A 25 -2.71 5.29 13.59
N LYS A 26 -2.38 5.65 14.83
CA LYS A 26 -1.79 6.96 15.16
C LYS A 26 -0.29 6.85 15.43
N THR A 27 0.20 5.66 15.78
CA THR A 27 1.61 5.37 15.97
C THR A 27 1.99 4.02 15.35
N PHE A 28 3.28 3.86 15.05
CA PHE A 28 3.81 2.54 14.69
C PHE A 28 3.68 1.60 15.90
N GLY A 29 3.15 0.39 15.68
CA GLY A 29 2.78 -0.52 16.76
C GLY A 29 1.29 -0.83 16.78
N ASP A 30 0.44 0.12 16.37
CA ASP A 30 -1.01 -0.08 16.30
C ASP A 30 -1.40 -1.18 15.29
N GLU A 31 -2.45 -1.94 15.63
CA GLU A 31 -3.02 -2.98 14.77
C GLU A 31 -3.98 -2.42 13.70
N LEU A 32 -4.27 -1.12 13.75
CA LEU A 32 -5.22 -0.44 12.86
C LEU A 32 -4.62 -0.15 11.46
N CYS A 33 -5.43 0.42 10.57
CA CYS A 33 -4.98 0.73 9.21
C CYS A 33 -3.85 1.78 9.21
N LEU A 34 -2.76 1.49 8.48
CA LEU A 34 -1.55 2.33 8.41
C LEU A 34 -1.64 3.46 7.37
N LEU A 35 -2.82 3.74 6.80
CA LEU A 35 -2.98 4.76 5.75
C LEU A 35 -2.44 6.13 6.19
N GLU A 36 -2.83 6.57 7.39
CA GLU A 36 -2.42 7.87 7.93
C GLU A 36 -0.93 7.94 8.28
N LEU A 37 -0.27 6.79 8.46
CA LEU A 37 1.18 6.67 8.65
C LEU A 37 1.93 6.48 7.32
N GLY A 38 1.26 6.72 6.19
CA GLY A 38 1.86 6.78 4.86
C GLY A 38 1.80 5.50 4.03
N CYS A 39 0.98 4.52 4.41
CA CYS A 39 0.84 3.28 3.63
C CYS A 39 0.30 3.56 2.22
N LYS A 40 1.10 3.22 1.21
CA LYS A 40 0.78 3.33 -0.23
C LYS A 40 0.09 2.09 -0.81
N GLY A 41 -0.38 1.18 0.05
CA GLY A 41 -1.11 -0.02 -0.36
C GLY A 41 -2.32 0.23 -1.29
N PRO A 42 -3.10 1.33 -1.12
CA PRO A 42 -4.22 1.68 -2.01
C PRO A 42 -3.86 2.08 -3.44
N GLN A 43 -2.57 2.23 -3.75
CA GLN A 43 -2.07 2.57 -5.09
C GLN A 43 -0.96 1.64 -5.58
N THR A 44 -0.69 0.55 -4.85
CA THR A 44 0.40 -0.37 -5.19
C THR A 44 -0.16 -1.69 -5.68
N TYR A 45 0.20 -2.09 -6.89
CA TYR A 45 -0.14 -3.38 -7.48
C TYR A 45 0.89 -4.42 -7.09
N ALA A 46 0.53 -5.32 -6.19
CA ALA A 46 1.37 -6.46 -5.86
C ALA A 46 0.59 -7.53 -5.10
N ASP A 47 1.09 -8.76 -5.16
CA ASP A 47 0.58 -9.89 -4.41
C ASP A 47 1.21 -10.06 -3.02
N CYS A 48 1.98 -9.07 -2.54
CA CYS A 48 2.63 -9.08 -1.22
C CYS A 48 1.75 -9.63 -0.07
N PRO A 49 0.49 -9.21 0.12
CA PRO A 49 -0.36 -9.74 1.20
C PRO A 49 -0.82 -11.20 0.98
N ILE A 50 -0.72 -11.73 -0.23
CA ILE A 50 -1.17 -13.07 -0.60
C ILE A 50 0.00 -14.05 -0.55
N ARG A 51 1.08 -13.74 -1.30
CA ARG A 51 2.25 -14.61 -1.43
C ARG A 51 3.21 -14.48 -0.26
N LEU A 52 3.23 -13.31 0.38
CA LEU A 52 4.19 -12.94 1.41
C LEU A 52 5.65 -13.00 0.89
N TRP A 53 6.59 -12.78 1.78
CA TRP A 53 8.03 -12.80 1.54
C TRP A 53 8.69 -13.93 2.33
N ASN A 54 9.88 -14.32 1.88
CA ASN A 54 10.76 -15.26 2.57
C ASN A 54 10.10 -16.63 2.85
N GLY A 55 9.51 -17.24 1.82
CA GLY A 55 8.88 -18.55 1.95
C GLY A 55 7.54 -18.53 2.69
N GLY A 56 6.78 -17.42 2.59
CA GLY A 56 5.47 -17.32 3.23
C GLY A 56 5.49 -16.76 4.65
N VAL A 57 6.62 -16.19 5.09
CA VAL A 57 6.80 -15.79 6.50
C VAL A 57 6.05 -14.51 6.83
N ASN A 58 6.27 -13.42 6.08
CA ASN A 58 5.62 -12.15 6.38
C ASN A 58 5.70 -11.17 5.20
N TRP A 59 5.20 -9.95 5.38
CA TRP A 59 5.23 -8.86 4.41
C TRP A 59 5.20 -7.52 5.15
N CYS A 60 5.38 -6.40 4.45
CA CYS A 60 5.58 -5.08 5.06
C CYS A 60 4.52 -4.75 6.13
N VAL A 61 3.23 -4.72 5.75
CA VAL A 61 2.15 -4.34 6.69
C VAL A 61 1.92 -5.42 7.75
N GLY A 62 2.18 -6.69 7.43
CA GLY A 62 2.16 -7.78 8.41
C GLY A 62 3.26 -7.64 9.48
N SER A 63 4.38 -7.00 9.13
CA SER A 63 5.43 -6.57 10.07
C SER A 63 5.21 -5.16 10.64
N ASN A 64 3.98 -4.62 10.51
CA ASN A 64 3.60 -3.29 10.96
C ASN A 64 4.36 -2.12 10.31
N ALA A 65 4.94 -2.34 9.13
CA ALA A 65 5.55 -1.31 8.31
C ALA A 65 4.61 -0.89 7.17
N PRO A 66 4.44 0.40 6.89
CA PRO A 66 3.65 0.85 5.75
C PRO A 66 4.16 0.26 4.44
N CYS A 67 3.25 -0.05 3.52
CA CYS A 67 3.66 -0.27 2.13
C CYS A 67 4.23 1.05 1.58
N ILE A 68 5.40 1.00 0.96
CA ILE A 68 6.07 2.17 0.39
C ILE A 68 5.86 2.33 -1.12
N GLY A 69 5.17 1.38 -1.76
CA GLY A 69 4.94 1.41 -3.21
C GLY A 69 6.17 1.09 -4.05
N CYS A 70 7.11 0.29 -3.56
CA CYS A 70 8.41 0.03 -4.22
C CYS A 70 8.36 -0.61 -5.61
N VAL A 71 7.19 -1.05 -6.08
CA VAL A 71 6.99 -1.64 -7.41
C VAL A 71 6.25 -0.72 -8.37
N GLU A 72 5.88 0.49 -7.92
CA GLU A 72 5.21 1.47 -8.75
C GLU A 72 6.24 2.36 -9.48
N PRO A 73 5.97 2.77 -10.73
CA PRO A 73 6.88 3.61 -11.53
C PRO A 73 7.33 4.92 -10.85
N GLY A 74 6.47 5.52 -10.02
CA GLY A 74 6.77 6.77 -9.32
C GLY A 74 7.60 6.62 -8.04
N PHE A 75 7.97 5.41 -7.64
CA PHE A 75 8.79 5.21 -6.45
C PHE A 75 10.27 5.60 -6.70
N PRO A 76 10.95 6.29 -5.75
CA PRO A 76 10.47 6.74 -4.44
C PRO A 76 9.89 8.17 -4.43
N ASP A 77 9.91 8.89 -5.55
CA ASP A 77 9.69 10.35 -5.58
C ASP A 77 8.21 10.78 -5.48
N ASN A 78 7.28 9.82 -5.55
CA ASN A 78 5.84 10.06 -5.52
C ASN A 78 5.28 10.49 -4.14
N ALA A 79 6.00 10.36 -3.03
CA ALA A 79 5.62 11.00 -1.75
C ALA A 79 6.67 10.74 -0.68
N PRO A 80 6.74 11.58 0.37
CA PRO A 80 7.39 11.19 1.61
C PRO A 80 6.86 9.83 2.09
N LEU A 81 7.77 8.96 2.53
CA LEU A 81 7.45 7.56 2.83
C LEU A 81 6.41 7.41 3.93
N TYR A 82 6.46 8.28 4.94
CA TYR A 82 5.64 8.20 6.16
C TYR A 82 4.50 9.22 6.22
N GLU A 83 4.16 9.82 5.08
CA GLU A 83 3.03 10.73 4.97
C GLU A 83 1.92 10.10 4.12
N LYS A 84 0.67 10.31 4.54
CA LYS A 84 -0.48 9.92 3.73
C LYS A 84 -0.40 10.61 2.37
N ILE A 85 -0.62 9.86 1.29
CA ILE A 85 -0.68 10.50 -0.03
C ILE A 85 -1.87 11.47 -0.06
N THR A 86 -1.64 12.66 -0.59
CA THR A 86 -2.69 13.66 -0.79
C THR A 86 -3.54 13.28 -2.00
N GLU A 87 -4.77 13.78 -2.07
CA GLU A 87 -5.72 13.43 -3.14
C GLU A 87 -5.19 13.84 -4.53
N ASP A 88 -4.55 15.01 -4.63
CA ASP A 88 -3.92 15.50 -5.85
C ASP A 88 -2.82 14.55 -6.33
N ARG A 89 -1.94 14.09 -5.43
CA ARG A 89 -0.90 13.11 -5.78
C ARG A 89 -1.47 11.73 -6.10
N TYR A 90 -2.58 11.34 -5.48
CA TYR A 90 -3.28 10.12 -5.87
C TYR A 90 -3.78 10.21 -7.32
N THR A 91 -4.45 11.31 -7.67
CA THR A 91 -4.97 11.51 -9.04
C THR A 91 -3.86 11.60 -10.08
N GLU A 92 -2.78 12.35 -9.83
CA GLU A 92 -1.69 12.48 -10.81
C GLU A 92 -1.00 11.14 -11.08
N TYR A 93 -0.68 10.37 -10.03
CA TYR A 93 0.18 9.21 -10.19
C TYR A 93 -0.59 7.91 -10.44
N ALA A 94 -1.75 7.71 -9.81
CA ALA A 94 -2.54 6.49 -10.04
C ALA A 94 -3.10 6.43 -11.47
N VAL A 95 -3.34 7.60 -12.10
CA VAL A 95 -3.76 7.69 -13.52
C VAL A 95 -2.59 7.32 -14.44
N ARG A 96 -1.41 7.94 -14.26
CA ARG A 96 -0.23 7.67 -15.10
C ARG A 96 0.18 6.20 -15.09
N THR A 97 0.20 5.54 -13.93
CA THR A 97 0.66 4.14 -13.83
C THR A 97 -0.31 3.13 -14.45
N ARG A 98 -1.57 3.50 -14.70
CA ARG A 98 -2.62 2.61 -15.23
C ARG A 98 -2.91 2.81 -16.71
N GLU A 99 -2.78 4.03 -17.23
CA GLU A 99 -3.06 4.34 -18.63
C GLU A 99 -1.84 4.15 -19.54
N GLU A 100 -0.62 4.21 -18.98
CA GLU A 100 0.64 4.06 -19.74
C GLU A 100 1.17 2.60 -19.75
N GLY A 101 0.46 1.64 -19.15
CA GLY A 101 0.90 0.25 -18.93
C GLY A 101 0.09 -0.85 -19.62
#